data_AF-A0A3N5F838-F1
#
_entry.id   AF-A0A3N5F838-F1
#
_cell.length_a   1.000
_cell.length_b   1.000
_cell.length_c   1.000
_cell.angle_alpha   90.00
_cell.angle_beta   90.00
_cell.angle_gamma   90.00
#
_symmetry.space_group_name_H-M   'P 1'
#
loop_
_entity.id
_entity.type
_entity.pdbx_description
1 polymer ?
#
loop_
_entity_poly.entity_id
_entity_poly.type
_entity_poly.pdbx_seq_one_letter_code
_entity_poly.pdbx_strand_id
1 'polypeptide(L)'
;MNPANNECVRPLPYLLTDKYRRLNILPGAVLEGEFTERPCAPPHTEDKDYRGDLSFKGPCSAEKFIAILKATESSNVEEGFSIRLTGGEKHIPSLTPPEKSIITLSVNPRDLSIVQDAYKPGKIKVIFSDKSGRTFRYLAITDLGFYNYAEKNTGDNFLRLNDFIHSQEEVYVRLGLSREFTSPDGRNGYWLQVNGIYTFPEYLPELRCHS
;
A
#
# COMPACT_ATOMS: atom_id res chain seq x y z
N MET A 1 5.25 -6.03 8.66
CA MET A 1 6.66 -5.77 9.04
C MET A 1 6.92 -6.47 10.35
N ASN A 2 8.02 -7.22 10.46
CA ASN A 2 8.47 -7.79 11.71
C ASN A 2 9.08 -6.66 12.56
N PRO A 3 8.54 -6.36 13.75
CA PRO A 3 8.98 -5.22 14.56
C PRO A 3 10.39 -5.40 15.15
N ALA A 4 10.94 -6.62 15.17
CA ALA A 4 12.27 -6.89 15.72
C ALA A 4 13.42 -6.54 14.75
N ASN A 5 13.19 -6.69 13.45
CA ASN A 5 14.23 -6.56 12.42
C ASN A 5 13.79 -5.73 11.20
N ASN A 6 12.58 -5.17 11.22
CA ASN A 6 11.96 -4.43 10.11
C ASN A 6 11.81 -5.23 8.81
N GLU A 7 11.87 -6.56 8.86
CA GLU A 7 11.65 -7.40 7.69
C GLU A 7 10.20 -7.25 7.19
N CYS A 8 10.03 -7.09 5.88
CA CYS A 8 8.71 -7.14 5.27
C CYS A 8 8.30 -8.60 5.10
N VAL A 9 7.19 -8.98 5.73
CA VAL A 9 6.59 -10.31 5.61
C VAL A 9 5.20 -10.13 4.99
N ARG A 10 4.98 -10.80 3.87
CA ARG A 10 3.69 -10.90 3.17
C ARG A 10 3.14 -12.32 3.36
N PRO A 11 2.26 -12.54 4.33
CA PRO A 11 1.80 -13.88 4.65
C PRO A 11 0.87 -14.43 3.57
N LEU A 12 1.12 -15.68 3.18
CA LEU A 12 0.31 -16.50 2.28
C LEU A 12 -0.11 -17.81 2.97
N PRO A 13 -1.29 -18.36 2.63
CA PRO A 13 -2.32 -17.78 1.77
C PRO A 13 -2.97 -16.53 2.38
N TYR A 14 -3.52 -15.63 1.56
CA TYR A 14 -4.21 -14.46 2.10
C TYR A 14 -5.38 -14.89 3.01
N LEU A 15 -5.59 -14.14 4.09
CA LEU A 15 -6.70 -14.39 5.00
C LEU A 15 -8.03 -14.18 4.28
N LEU A 16 -8.91 -15.17 4.39
CA LEU A 16 -10.28 -15.08 3.87
C LEU A 16 -11.07 -13.99 4.60
N THR A 17 -12.10 -13.47 3.93
CA THR A 17 -12.91 -12.35 4.40
C THR A 17 -13.45 -12.53 5.82
N ASP A 18 -14.04 -13.69 6.08
CA ASP A 18 -14.61 -13.99 7.40
C ASP A 18 -13.54 -14.06 8.49
N LYS A 19 -12.34 -14.52 8.14
CA LYS A 19 -11.22 -14.66 9.09
C LYS A 19 -10.63 -13.30 9.46
N TYR A 20 -10.37 -12.41 8.51
CA TYR A 20 -9.79 -11.10 8.85
C TYR A 20 -10.81 -10.20 9.58
N ARG A 21 -12.10 -10.28 9.24
CA ARG A 21 -13.18 -9.57 9.95
C ARG A 21 -13.32 -10.06 11.39
N ARG A 22 -13.36 -11.38 11.59
CA ARG A 22 -13.44 -11.99 12.93
C ARG A 22 -12.25 -11.60 13.82
N LEU A 23 -11.05 -11.49 13.22
CA LEU A 23 -9.84 -11.08 13.92
C LEU A 23 -9.68 -9.56 14.02
N ASN A 24 -10.62 -8.77 13.50
CA ASN A 24 -10.57 -7.31 13.43
C ASN A 24 -9.22 -6.78 12.91
N ILE A 25 -8.70 -7.39 11.84
CA ILE A 25 -7.38 -7.02 11.30
C ILE A 25 -7.52 -5.71 10.53
N LEU A 26 -6.93 -4.67 11.07
CA LEU A 26 -6.83 -3.33 10.48
C LEU A 26 -5.34 -2.95 10.36
N PRO A 27 -4.97 -1.93 9.56
CA PRO A 27 -3.61 -1.41 9.57
C PRO A 27 -3.13 -1.11 11.00
N GLY A 28 -1.93 -1.59 11.34
CA GLY A 28 -1.40 -1.55 12.70
C GLY A 28 -1.71 -2.79 13.55
N ALA A 29 -2.53 -3.73 13.09
CA ALA A 29 -2.73 -5.01 13.77
C ALA A 29 -1.42 -5.81 13.89
N VAL A 30 -1.13 -6.30 15.10
CA VAL A 30 -0.01 -7.21 15.36
C VAL A 30 -0.52 -8.65 15.25
N LEU A 31 0.08 -9.39 14.33
CA LEU A 31 -0.17 -10.82 14.13
C LEU A 31 1.06 -11.61 14.55
N GLU A 32 0.84 -12.71 15.27
CA GLU A 32 1.88 -13.67 15.64
C GLU A 32 1.53 -15.04 15.04
N GLY A 33 2.53 -15.68 14.46
CA GLY A 33 2.45 -17.01 13.87
C GLY A 33 3.82 -17.50 13.43
N GLU A 34 3.89 -18.77 13.02
CA GLU A 34 5.08 -19.37 12.45
C GLU A 34 5.13 -19.06 10.95
N PHE A 35 5.99 -18.13 10.54
CA PHE A 35 6.24 -17.80 9.13
C PHE A 35 7.44 -18.58 8.61
N THR A 36 7.30 -19.17 7.43
CA THR A 36 8.36 -19.94 6.76
C THR A 36 8.63 -19.40 5.38
N GLU A 37 9.89 -19.53 4.93
CA GLU A 37 10.29 -19.15 3.58
C GLU A 37 9.44 -19.83 2.51
N ARG A 38 9.11 -19.07 1.47
CA ARG A 38 8.45 -19.56 0.27
C ARG A 38 9.39 -19.37 -0.92
N PRO A 39 9.54 -20.37 -1.81
CA PRO A 39 10.28 -20.17 -3.05
C PRO A 39 9.57 -19.13 -3.92
N CYS A 40 10.09 -17.91 -3.94
CA CYS A 40 9.54 -16.78 -4.68
C CYS A 40 10.63 -16.15 -5.55
N ALA A 41 10.24 -15.73 -6.74
CA ALA A 41 11.08 -14.91 -7.60
C ALA A 41 10.82 -13.42 -7.32
N PRO A 42 11.80 -12.54 -7.57
CA PRO A 42 11.59 -11.11 -7.57
C PRO A 42 10.41 -10.70 -8.47
N PRO A 43 9.62 -9.68 -8.08
CA PRO A 43 9.85 -8.81 -6.93
C PRO A 43 9.25 -9.30 -5.61
N HIS A 44 8.49 -10.39 -5.60
CA HIS A 44 7.70 -10.81 -4.43
C HIS A 44 8.46 -11.70 -3.46
N THR A 45 9.72 -11.34 -3.18
CA THR A 45 10.60 -12.07 -2.27
C THR A 45 10.15 -11.98 -0.80
N GLU A 46 9.25 -11.05 -0.49
CA GLU A 46 8.72 -10.87 0.88
C GLU A 46 7.59 -11.85 1.22
N ASP A 47 7.10 -12.63 0.24
CA ASP A 47 6.06 -13.63 0.46
C ASP A 47 6.58 -14.76 1.35
N LYS A 48 5.82 -15.08 2.40
CA LYS A 48 6.10 -16.18 3.32
C LYS A 48 4.87 -17.05 3.45
N ASP A 49 5.06 -18.35 3.60
CA ASP A 49 3.99 -19.22 4.07
C ASP A 49 3.83 -19.06 5.59
N TYR A 50 2.65 -19.35 6.12
CA TYR A 50 2.47 -19.51 7.56
C TYR A 50 1.79 -20.82 7.89
N ARG A 51 2.13 -21.40 9.04
CA ARG A 51 1.55 -22.66 9.53
C ARG A 51 0.51 -22.40 10.61
N GLY A 52 -0.58 -23.16 10.55
CA GLY A 52 -1.66 -23.08 11.53
C GLY A 52 -2.43 -21.76 11.48
N ASP A 53 -2.87 -21.29 12.65
CA ASP A 53 -3.61 -20.05 12.80
C ASP A 53 -2.72 -18.89 13.21
N LEU A 54 -2.92 -17.74 12.55
CA LEU A 54 -2.37 -16.47 13.00
C LEU A 54 -3.17 -15.98 14.22
N SER A 55 -2.45 -15.58 15.26
CA SER A 55 -3.03 -15.01 16.47
C SER A 55 -2.97 -13.48 16.42
N PHE A 56 -4.10 -12.82 16.69
CA PHE A 56 -4.16 -11.37 16.80
C PHE A 56 -3.76 -10.95 18.21
N LYS A 57 -2.71 -10.12 18.31
CA LYS A 57 -2.16 -9.62 19.59
C LYS A 57 -2.65 -8.21 19.95
N GLY A 58 -3.60 -7.68 19.18
CA GLY A 58 -4.06 -6.31 19.32
C GLY A 58 -3.39 -5.36 18.31
N PRO A 59 -3.87 -4.11 18.22
CA PRO A 59 -3.22 -3.07 17.45
C PRO A 59 -1.92 -2.62 18.13
N CYS A 60 -0.92 -2.24 17.35
CA CYS A 60 0.21 -1.47 17.86
C CYS A 60 -0.20 -0.02 18.14
N SER A 61 0.60 0.68 18.95
CA SER A 61 0.38 2.11 19.20
C SER A 61 0.72 2.94 17.96
N ALA A 62 0.17 4.16 17.86
CA ALA A 62 0.46 5.06 16.75
C ALA A 62 1.97 5.35 16.63
N GLU A 63 2.65 5.50 17.76
CA GLU A 63 4.10 5.76 17.84
C GLU A 63 4.90 4.57 17.31
N LYS A 64 4.49 3.34 17.62
CA LYS A 64 5.14 2.14 17.07
C LYS A 64 4.86 2.01 15.58
N PHE A 65 3.64 2.31 15.13
CA PHE A 65 3.28 2.21 13.73
C PHE A 65 4.07 3.20 12.88
N ILE A 66 4.12 4.48 13.29
CA ILE A 66 4.89 5.50 12.60
C ILE A 66 6.39 5.21 12.64
N ALA A 67 6.92 4.69 13.75
CA ALA A 67 8.33 4.33 13.85
C ALA A 67 8.71 3.25 12.82
N ILE A 68 7.86 2.24 12.61
CA ILE A 68 8.07 1.20 11.59
C ILE A 68 8.01 1.80 10.17
N LEU A 69 7.06 2.71 9.90
CA LEU A 69 6.96 3.38 8.60
C LEU A 69 8.21 4.21 8.31
N LYS A 70 8.69 5.01 9.28
CA LYS A 70 9.92 5.79 9.20
C LYS A 70 11.15 4.91 9.01
N ALA A 71 11.26 3.81 9.77
CA ALA A 71 12.41 2.91 9.69
C ALA A 71 12.50 2.14 8.36
N THR A 72 11.41 2.08 7.59
CA THR A 72 11.30 1.31 6.34
C THR A 72 11.06 2.20 5.12
N GLU A 73 11.18 3.50 5.32
CA GLU A 73 11.01 4.52 4.30
C GLU A 73 12.10 4.43 3.23
N SER A 74 11.71 4.64 1.98
CA SER A 74 12.61 4.92 0.86
C SER A 74 12.45 6.37 0.44
N SER A 75 13.54 7.00 0.00
CA SER A 75 13.54 8.42 -0.35
C SER A 75 12.59 8.76 -1.51
N ASN A 76 12.55 7.88 -2.53
CA ASN A 76 11.73 8.05 -3.74
C ASN A 76 11.41 6.68 -4.35
N VAL A 77 10.56 6.64 -5.38
CA VAL A 77 10.10 5.38 -6.00
C VAL A 77 11.25 4.61 -6.66
N GLU A 78 12.10 5.30 -7.41
CA GLU A 78 13.21 4.67 -8.16
C GLU A 78 14.26 4.07 -7.24
N GLU A 79 14.67 4.79 -6.20
CA GLU A 79 15.60 4.31 -5.17
C GLU A 79 14.98 3.17 -4.37
N GLY A 80 13.70 3.33 -3.97
CA GLY A 80 12.97 2.33 -3.22
C GLY A 80 12.93 1.00 -3.96
N PHE A 81 12.61 0.97 -5.24
CA PHE A 81 12.61 -0.26 -6.03
C PHE A 81 13.96 -0.59 -6.68
N SER A 82 14.96 0.29 -6.59
CA SER A 82 16.24 0.16 -7.32
C SER A 82 16.06 0.01 -8.83
N ILE A 83 15.21 0.85 -9.41
CA ILE A 83 14.87 0.86 -10.85
C ILE A 83 15.05 2.25 -11.46
N ARG A 84 14.95 2.33 -12.78
CA ARG A 84 14.71 3.58 -13.52
C ARG A 84 13.43 3.46 -14.32
N LEU A 85 12.58 4.47 -14.20
CA LEU A 85 11.32 4.57 -14.94
C LEU A 85 11.41 5.72 -15.93
N THR A 86 10.94 5.52 -17.15
CA THR A 86 10.73 6.63 -18.09
C THR A 86 9.57 7.51 -17.61
N GLY A 87 9.60 8.81 -17.91
CA GLY A 87 8.61 9.77 -17.41
C GLY A 87 7.16 9.33 -17.67
N GLY A 88 6.32 9.36 -16.64
CA GLY A 88 4.92 8.94 -16.73
C GLY A 88 4.67 7.42 -16.70
N GLU A 89 5.72 6.59 -16.76
CA GLU A 89 5.58 5.14 -16.72
C GLU A 89 5.31 4.64 -15.29
N LYS A 90 4.48 3.60 -15.21
CA LYS A 90 4.11 2.89 -13.98
C LYS A 90 4.25 1.37 -14.09
N HIS A 91 4.66 0.89 -15.27
CA HIS A 91 4.99 -0.48 -15.58
C HIS A 91 6.48 -0.73 -15.39
N ILE A 92 6.82 -1.90 -14.86
CA ILE A 92 8.17 -2.42 -14.78
C ILE A 92 8.20 -3.74 -15.56
N PRO A 93 9.08 -3.89 -16.57
CA PRO A 93 9.17 -5.13 -17.35
C PRO A 93 9.49 -6.36 -16.50
N SER A 94 8.90 -7.51 -16.85
CA SER A 94 9.17 -8.80 -16.17
C SER A 94 10.61 -9.27 -16.30
N LEU A 95 11.32 -8.84 -17.35
CA LEU A 95 12.71 -9.18 -17.62
C LEU A 95 13.70 -8.49 -16.65
N THR A 96 13.27 -7.41 -16.01
CA THR A 96 14.10 -6.63 -15.08
C THR A 96 13.29 -6.33 -13.81
N PRO A 97 12.89 -7.37 -13.06
CA PRO A 97 12.14 -7.18 -11.82
C PRO A 97 13.04 -6.53 -10.76
N PRO A 98 12.49 -5.63 -9.92
CA PRO A 98 13.21 -5.19 -8.74
C PRO A 98 13.26 -6.29 -7.68
N GLU A 99 14.15 -6.17 -6.70
CA GLU A 99 14.32 -7.18 -5.63
C GLU A 99 13.12 -7.34 -4.70
N LYS A 100 12.38 -6.24 -4.48
CA LYS A 100 11.25 -6.17 -3.55
C LYS A 100 10.02 -5.60 -4.22
N SER A 101 8.85 -6.00 -3.74
CA SER A 101 7.56 -5.70 -4.33
C SER A 101 6.79 -4.62 -3.60
N ILE A 102 7.27 -4.15 -2.45
CA ILE A 102 6.61 -3.09 -1.71
C ILE A 102 7.61 -2.22 -0.95
N ILE A 103 7.35 -0.91 -0.96
CA ILE A 103 8.14 0.11 -0.26
C ILE A 103 7.23 1.02 0.55
N THR A 104 7.83 1.74 1.50
CA THR A 104 7.18 2.83 2.22
C THR A 104 7.76 4.15 1.72
N LEU A 105 6.91 5.14 1.44
CA LEU A 105 7.32 6.49 1.06
C LEU A 105 6.68 7.48 2.04
N SER A 106 7.43 8.46 2.51
CA SER A 106 6.81 9.67 3.06
C SER A 106 6.50 10.63 1.91
N VAL A 107 5.31 11.19 1.92
CA VAL A 107 4.79 12.09 0.88
C VAL A 107 4.30 13.36 1.56
N ASN A 108 4.59 14.51 0.97
CA ASN A 108 4.01 15.76 1.42
C ASN A 108 2.47 15.67 1.27
N PRO A 109 1.69 15.87 2.34
CA PRO A 109 0.24 15.73 2.28
C PRO A 109 -0.41 16.51 1.13
N ARG A 110 0.08 17.72 0.85
CA ARG A 110 -0.44 18.59 -0.23
C ARG A 110 -0.10 18.11 -1.64
N ASP A 111 0.91 17.26 -1.77
CA ASP A 111 1.31 16.66 -3.04
C ASP A 111 0.60 15.33 -3.29
N LEU A 112 -0.27 14.86 -2.39
CA LEU A 112 -1.10 13.67 -2.56
C LEU A 112 -2.56 14.03 -2.86
N SER A 113 -3.19 13.33 -3.79
CA SER A 113 -4.62 13.51 -4.08
C SER A 113 -5.28 12.19 -4.46
N ILE A 114 -6.46 11.97 -3.89
CA ILE A 114 -7.40 10.93 -4.27
C ILE A 114 -8.36 11.49 -5.31
N VAL A 115 -8.40 10.87 -6.47
CA VAL A 115 -9.26 11.28 -7.59
C VAL A 115 -10.15 10.13 -8.02
N GLN A 116 -11.34 10.43 -8.50
CA GLN A 116 -12.19 9.43 -9.13
C GLN A 116 -11.61 9.02 -10.49
N ASP A 117 -11.72 7.74 -10.83
CA ASP A 117 -11.39 7.23 -12.15
C ASP A 117 -12.43 7.74 -13.17
N ALA A 118 -11.97 8.59 -14.10
CA ALA A 118 -12.83 9.20 -15.11
C ALA A 118 -13.49 8.18 -16.05
N TYR A 119 -12.91 6.99 -16.20
CA TYR A 119 -13.41 5.94 -17.09
C TYR A 119 -14.22 4.87 -16.36
N LYS A 120 -14.06 4.77 -15.03
CA LYS A 120 -14.72 3.75 -14.20
C LYS A 120 -15.30 4.40 -12.94
N PRO A 121 -16.53 4.96 -13.01
CA PRO A 121 -17.21 5.51 -11.85
C PRO A 121 -17.22 4.52 -10.67
N GLY A 122 -17.02 5.03 -9.45
CA GLY A 122 -16.89 4.20 -8.25
C GLY A 122 -15.48 3.63 -7.99
N LYS A 123 -14.52 3.83 -8.91
CA LYS A 123 -13.10 3.56 -8.63
C LYS A 123 -12.36 4.84 -8.31
N ILE A 124 -11.43 4.76 -7.38
CA ILE A 124 -10.53 5.85 -7.03
C ILE A 124 -9.09 5.54 -7.42
N LYS A 125 -8.33 6.60 -7.62
CA LYS A 125 -6.91 6.61 -7.96
C LYS A 125 -6.16 7.57 -7.08
N VAL A 126 -4.85 7.34 -6.95
CA VAL A 126 -3.94 8.27 -6.30
C VAL A 126 -3.10 8.99 -7.34
N ILE A 127 -2.92 10.28 -7.12
CA ILE A 127 -1.86 11.08 -7.68
C ILE A 127 -0.95 11.49 -6.52
N PHE A 128 0.36 11.33 -6.66
CA PHE A 128 1.30 11.88 -5.69
C PHE A 128 2.64 12.29 -6.30
N SER A 129 3.39 13.17 -5.64
CA SER A 129 4.80 13.43 -5.94
C SER A 129 5.72 12.88 -4.85
N ASP A 130 6.79 12.20 -5.24
CA ASP A 130 7.81 11.75 -4.28
C ASP A 130 8.87 12.83 -4.00
N LYS A 131 9.82 12.57 -3.10
CA LYS A 131 10.86 13.55 -2.73
C LYS A 131 11.84 13.90 -3.85
N SER A 132 11.85 13.16 -4.96
CA SER A 132 12.62 13.54 -6.15
C SER A 132 11.91 14.62 -6.99
N GLY A 133 10.67 14.96 -6.63
CA GLY A 133 9.81 15.87 -7.39
C GLY A 133 9.06 15.18 -8.53
N ARG A 134 9.18 13.86 -8.66
CA ARG A 134 8.51 13.10 -9.72
C ARG A 134 7.07 12.81 -9.33
N THR A 135 6.15 13.15 -10.23
CA THR A 135 4.71 12.87 -10.03
C THR A 135 4.30 11.54 -10.65
N PHE A 136 3.63 10.72 -9.85
CA PHE A 136 2.98 9.48 -10.25
C PHE A 136 1.47 9.72 -10.31
N ARG A 137 0.87 9.49 -11.48
CA ARG A 137 -0.54 9.84 -11.73
C ARG A 137 -1.38 8.59 -11.93
N TYR A 138 -2.61 8.65 -11.43
CA TYR A 138 -3.65 7.66 -11.67
C TYR A 138 -3.24 6.23 -11.30
N LEU A 139 -2.55 6.09 -10.16
CA LEU A 139 -2.22 4.78 -9.61
C LEU A 139 -3.45 4.13 -9.01
N ALA A 140 -3.58 2.82 -9.19
CA ALA A 140 -4.67 2.07 -8.56
C ALA A 140 -4.45 2.02 -7.04
N ILE A 141 -5.54 2.10 -6.28
CA ILE A 141 -5.53 1.81 -4.85
C ILE A 141 -6.06 0.39 -4.67
N THR A 142 -5.28 -0.46 -3.98
CA THR A 142 -5.66 -1.84 -3.64
C THR A 142 -5.81 -2.07 -2.15
N ASP A 143 -5.76 -0.99 -1.36
CA ASP A 143 -6.16 -0.99 0.03
C ASP A 143 -7.69 -1.21 0.15
N LEU A 144 -8.08 -2.15 1.03
CA LEU A 144 -9.47 -2.53 1.22
C LEU A 144 -10.32 -1.44 1.88
N GLY A 145 -9.75 -0.67 2.81
CA GLY A 145 -10.45 0.43 3.47
C GLY A 145 -10.82 1.52 2.48
N PHE A 146 -9.88 1.89 1.62
CA PHE A 146 -10.12 2.83 0.51
C PHE A 146 -11.11 2.29 -0.52
N TYR A 147 -11.05 0.99 -0.84
CA TYR A 147 -12.03 0.35 -1.71
C TYR A 147 -13.45 0.48 -1.13
N ASN A 148 -13.63 0.09 0.13
CA ASN A 148 -14.92 0.18 0.83
C ASN A 148 -15.42 1.63 0.94
N TYR A 149 -14.52 2.58 1.19
CA TYR A 149 -14.86 4.00 1.22
C TYR A 149 -15.37 4.47 -0.14
N ALA A 150 -14.71 4.12 -1.24
CA ALA A 150 -15.12 4.50 -2.59
C ALA A 150 -16.47 3.89 -3.01
N GLU A 151 -16.77 2.66 -2.56
CA GLU A 151 -18.08 2.05 -2.80
C GLU A 151 -19.21 2.77 -2.06
N LYS A 152 -18.97 3.22 -0.82
CA LYS A 152 -19.96 3.90 0.02
C LYS A 152 -20.10 5.39 -0.30
N ASN A 153 -19.09 6.01 -0.91
CA ASN A 153 -19.02 7.46 -1.12
C ASN A 153 -18.84 7.78 -2.60
N THR A 154 -19.82 8.48 -3.19
CA THR A 154 -19.75 9.02 -4.55
C THR A 154 -19.78 10.55 -4.52
N GLY A 155 -19.29 11.20 -5.59
CA GLY A 155 -19.36 12.65 -5.75
C GLY A 155 -18.40 13.44 -4.83
N ASP A 156 -18.92 14.49 -4.19
CA ASP A 156 -18.15 15.50 -3.44
C ASP A 156 -17.37 14.95 -2.23
N ASN A 157 -17.62 13.71 -1.81
CA ASN A 157 -16.93 13.06 -0.69
C ASN A 157 -15.42 12.87 -0.89
N PHE A 158 -14.91 12.97 -2.12
CA PHE A 158 -13.47 12.94 -2.37
C PHE A 158 -12.79 14.27 -2.05
N LEU A 159 -13.50 15.41 -2.11
CA LEU A 159 -12.96 16.70 -1.65
C LEU A 159 -12.67 16.63 -0.16
N ARG A 160 -13.63 16.17 0.65
CA ARG A 160 -13.45 15.98 2.09
C ARG A 160 -12.28 15.05 2.43
N LEU A 161 -12.11 13.96 1.67
CA LEU A 161 -10.99 13.04 1.85
C LEU A 161 -9.65 13.73 1.56
N ASN A 162 -9.56 14.50 0.48
CA ASN A 162 -8.35 15.25 0.16
C ASN A 162 -8.08 16.36 1.19
N ASP A 163 -9.09 17.13 1.58
CA ASP A 163 -8.96 18.17 2.60
C ASP A 163 -8.47 17.58 3.92
N PHE A 164 -9.02 16.42 4.31
CA PHE A 164 -8.53 15.68 5.47
C PHE A 164 -7.06 15.34 5.31
N ILE A 165 -6.65 14.68 4.21
CA ILE A 165 -5.25 14.30 3.97
C ILE A 165 -4.34 15.54 3.99
N HIS A 166 -4.75 16.64 3.35
CA HIS A 166 -3.98 17.88 3.25
C HIS A 166 -3.83 18.62 4.58
N SER A 167 -4.72 18.35 5.55
CA SER A 167 -4.63 18.88 6.91
C SER A 167 -3.65 18.11 7.81
N GLN A 168 -3.13 16.97 7.36
CA GLN A 168 -2.25 16.11 8.16
C GLN A 168 -0.82 16.62 8.15
N GLU A 169 -0.06 16.29 9.19
CA GLU A 169 1.35 16.65 9.29
C GLU A 169 2.23 15.68 8.51
N GLU A 170 1.96 14.38 8.64
CA GLU A 170 2.71 13.32 7.99
C GLU A 170 1.78 12.37 7.22
N VAL A 171 2.18 12.03 5.99
CA VAL A 171 1.50 11.02 5.16
C VAL A 171 2.52 10.00 4.67
N TYR A 172 2.21 8.73 4.89
CA TYR A 172 2.99 7.59 4.42
C TYR A 172 2.19 6.78 3.41
N VAL A 173 2.82 6.48 2.27
CA VAL A 173 2.25 5.65 1.21
C VAL A 173 3.00 4.32 1.18
N ARG A 174 2.26 3.21 1.29
CA ARG A 174 2.77 1.88 0.95
C ARG A 174 2.56 1.66 -0.54
N LEU A 175 3.63 1.80 -1.31
CA LEU A 175 3.61 1.62 -2.76
C LEU A 175 4.12 0.23 -3.08
N GLY A 176 3.33 -0.57 -3.78
CA GLY A 176 3.70 -1.91 -4.18
C GLY A 176 3.57 -2.17 -5.67
N LEU A 177 4.00 -3.36 -6.04
CA LEU A 177 3.93 -3.92 -7.37
C LEU A 177 2.83 -4.97 -7.42
N SER A 178 2.08 -4.98 -8.52
CA SER A 178 1.16 -6.07 -8.82
C SER A 178 1.90 -7.39 -8.94
N ARG A 179 1.16 -8.51 -8.97
CA ARG A 179 1.69 -9.75 -9.55
C ARG A 179 2.04 -9.52 -11.02
N GLU A 180 2.85 -10.42 -11.56
CA GLU A 180 3.13 -10.43 -12.99
C GLU A 180 1.80 -10.55 -13.75
N PHE A 181 1.62 -9.69 -14.74
CA PHE A 181 0.41 -9.66 -15.56
C PHE A 181 0.80 -9.23 -16.98
N THR A 182 -0.05 -9.57 -17.95
CA THR A 182 0.07 -9.06 -19.32
C THR A 182 -1.12 -8.15 -19.58
N SER A 183 -0.87 -6.86 -19.74
CA SER A 183 -1.91 -5.88 -20.01
C SER A 183 -2.51 -6.04 -21.41
N PRO A 184 -3.74 -5.53 -21.65
CA PRO A 184 -4.40 -5.64 -22.95
C PRO A 184 -3.62 -5.01 -24.12
N ASP A 185 -2.71 -4.08 -23.83
CA ASP A 185 -1.80 -3.45 -24.80
C ASP A 185 -0.52 -4.29 -25.08
N GLY A 186 -0.43 -5.50 -24.51
CA GLY A 186 0.66 -6.45 -24.74
C GLY A 186 1.87 -6.30 -23.82
N ARG A 187 1.91 -5.30 -22.93
CA ARG A 187 3.02 -5.17 -21.96
C ARG A 187 2.91 -6.24 -20.88
N ASN A 188 4.02 -6.91 -20.60
CA ASN A 188 4.12 -7.92 -19.55
C ASN A 188 5.09 -7.43 -18.45
N GLY A 189 4.72 -7.60 -17.19
CA GLY A 189 5.54 -7.14 -16.07
C GLY A 189 4.73 -6.85 -14.81
N TYR A 190 5.08 -5.77 -14.14
CA TYR A 190 4.53 -5.38 -12.84
C TYR A 190 4.05 -3.94 -12.87
N TRP A 191 2.97 -3.62 -12.15
CA TRP A 191 2.38 -2.28 -12.12
C TRP A 191 2.43 -1.68 -10.73
N LEU A 192 2.83 -0.40 -10.65
CA LEU A 192 2.74 0.39 -9.43
C LEU A 192 1.29 0.52 -8.96
N GLN A 193 1.09 0.29 -7.67
CA GLN A 193 -0.21 0.37 -6.99
C GLN A 193 -0.03 0.82 -5.54
N VAL A 194 -0.98 1.60 -5.04
CA VAL A 194 -1.00 2.04 -3.65
C VAL A 194 -1.72 0.98 -2.80
N ASN A 195 -0.97 0.34 -1.91
CA ASN A 195 -1.45 -0.70 -1.01
C ASN A 195 -1.87 -0.17 0.37
N GLY A 196 -1.59 1.10 0.66
CA GLY A 196 -2.01 1.75 1.91
C GLY A 196 -1.60 3.21 1.95
N ILE A 197 -2.42 4.04 2.59
CA ILE A 197 -2.14 5.45 2.86
C ILE A 197 -2.41 5.68 4.34
N TYR A 198 -1.41 6.18 5.05
CA TYR A 198 -1.45 6.38 6.50
C TYR A 198 -1.17 7.83 6.83
N THR A 199 -2.09 8.44 7.56
CA THR A 199 -2.04 9.83 8.00
C THR A 199 -1.71 9.92 9.48
N PHE A 200 -1.05 11.01 9.86
CA PHE A 200 -0.74 11.36 11.25
C PHE A 200 -0.82 12.90 11.44
N PRO A 201 -1.23 13.37 12.64
CA PRO A 201 -1.54 12.59 13.83
C PRO A 201 -2.90 11.89 13.78
N GLU A 202 -3.82 12.35 12.92
CA GLU A 202 -5.18 11.85 12.85
C GLU A 202 -5.34 10.77 11.76
N TYR A 203 -6.40 9.98 11.87
CA TYR A 203 -6.84 9.07 10.81
C TYR A 203 -8.34 9.13 10.62
N LEU A 204 -8.82 8.83 9.41
CA LEU A 204 -10.25 8.68 9.13
C LEU A 204 -10.73 7.30 9.58
N PRO A 205 -11.66 7.21 10.54
CA PRO A 205 -12.21 5.93 10.98
C PRO A 205 -12.90 5.17 9.84
N GLU A 206 -13.51 5.85 8.87
CA GLU A 206 -14.18 5.20 7.74
C GLU A 206 -13.21 4.43 6.83
N LEU A 207 -11.92 4.78 6.84
CA LEU A 207 -10.86 4.05 6.14
C LEU A 207 -10.24 2.92 6.98
N ARG A 208 -10.49 2.90 8.29
CA ARG A 208 -9.93 1.93 9.25
C ARG A 208 -11.03 1.18 9.98
N CYS A 209 -12.06 0.73 9.26
CA CYS A 209 -13.12 -0.11 9.80
C CYS A 209 -13.47 -1.24 8.84
N HIS A 210 -13.98 -2.35 9.40
CA HIS A 210 -14.68 -3.35 8.61
C HIS A 210 -16.08 -2.84 8.31
N SER A 211 -16.43 -2.81 7.02
CA SER A 211 -17.68 -2.26 6.51
C SER A 211 -18.91 -3.07 6.86
#